data_AF-A0A354P8E7-F1
#
_entry.id   AF-A0A354P8E7-F1
#
_cell.length_a   1.000
_cell.length_b   1.000
_cell.length_c   1.000
_cell.angle_alpha   90.00
_cell.angle_beta   90.00
_cell.angle_gamma   90.00
#
_symmetry.space_group_name_H-M   'P 1'
#
loop_
_entity.id
_entity.type
_entity.pdbx_description
1 polymer ?
#
loop_
_entity_poly.entity_id
_entity_poly.type
_entity_poly.pdbx_seq_one_letter_code
_entity_poly.pdbx_strand_id
1 'polypeptide(L)' 'MPQKFLNDEVARRTGEDPRFIARMGFSPLEPMPLELDTYDPREPLVVDWDELDLERYLAMCG' A
#
# COMPACT_ATOMS: atom_id res chain seq x y z
N MET A 1 -3.27 -12.05 -19.17
CA MET A 1 -1.96 -12.37 -19.79
C MET A 1 -1.58 -13.80 -19.42
N PRO A 2 -1.11 -14.66 -20.34
CA PRO A 2 -0.65 -16.00 -19.97
C PRO A 2 0.68 -15.94 -19.20
N GLN A 3 0.86 -16.81 -18.21
CA GLN A 3 2.04 -16.84 -17.32
C GLN A 3 3.37 -16.88 -18.07
N LYS A 4 3.43 -17.61 -19.18
CA LYS A 4 4.63 -17.70 -20.03
C LYS A 4 5.09 -16.33 -20.54
N PHE A 5 4.16 -15.48 -20.97
CA PHE A 5 4.50 -14.14 -21.46
C PHE A 5 5.04 -13.24 -20.36
N LEU A 6 4.48 -13.32 -19.15
CA LEU A 6 5.01 -12.60 -17.99
C LEU A 6 6.43 -13.05 -17.67
N ASN A 7 6.67 -14.36 -17.62
CA ASN A 7 7.99 -14.91 -17.32
C ASN A 7 9.02 -14.50 -18.38
N ASP A 8 8.66 -14.54 -19.67
CA ASP A 8 9.52 -14.11 -20.77
C ASP A 8 9.84 -12.61 -20.67
N GLU A 9 8.87 -11.77 -20.26
CA GLU A 9 9.08 -10.33 -20.10
C GLU A 9 9.97 -9.99 -18.90
N VAL A 10 9.76 -10.66 -17.76
CA VAL A 10 10.62 -10.50 -16.57
C VAL A 10 12.04 -10.96 -16.88
N ALA A 11 12.22 -12.12 -17.51
CA ALA A 11 13.52 -12.64 -17.94
C ALA A 11 14.24 -11.65 -18.87
N ARG A 12 13.52 -11.10 -19.87
CA ARG A 12 14.07 -10.11 -20.79
C ARG A 12 14.57 -8.84 -20.09
N ARG A 13 13.89 -8.38 -19.03
CA ARG A 13 14.28 -7.15 -18.30
C ARG A 13 15.37 -7.38 -17.25
N THR A 14 15.45 -8.57 -16.70
CA THR A 14 16.40 -8.92 -15.62
C THR A 14 17.66 -9.60 -16.15
N GLY A 15 17.62 -10.17 -17.36
CA GLY A 15 18.69 -10.98 -17.92
C GLY A 15 18.74 -12.40 -17.35
N GLU A 16 17.75 -12.80 -16.53
CA GLU A 16 17.70 -14.12 -15.92
C GLU A 16 17.04 -15.17 -16.84
N ASP A 17 17.29 -16.45 -16.55
CA ASP A 17 16.72 -17.57 -17.29
C ASP A 17 15.19 -17.70 -17.03
N PRO A 18 14.35 -17.86 -18.07
CA PRO A 18 12.90 -17.98 -17.90
C PRO A 18 12.44 -19.15 -17.00
N ARG A 19 13.21 -20.24 -16.89
CA ARG A 19 12.91 -21.36 -15.98
C ARG A 19 13.26 -21.01 -14.54
N PHE A 20 14.24 -20.14 -14.31
CA PHE A 20 14.48 -19.57 -13.00
C PHE A 20 13.32 -18.64 -12.58
N ILE A 21 12.93 -17.72 -13.46
CA ILE A 21 11.77 -16.84 -13.24
C ILE A 21 10.48 -17.62 -13.00
N ALA A 22 10.24 -18.72 -13.72
CA ALA A 22 9.06 -19.56 -13.54
C ALA A 22 8.98 -20.18 -12.13
N ARG A 23 10.12 -20.44 -11.48
CA ARG A 23 10.16 -20.98 -10.11
C ARG A 23 9.90 -19.91 -9.05
N MET A 24 10.12 -18.63 -9.38
CA MET A 24 9.89 -17.50 -8.49
C MET A 24 8.40 -17.18 -8.32
N GLY A 25 7.55 -17.57 -9.28
CA GLY A 25 6.10 -17.44 -9.16
C GLY A 25 5.58 -16.01 -9.33
N PHE A 26 6.20 -15.21 -10.21
CA PHE A 26 5.74 -13.85 -10.50
C PHE A 26 4.27 -13.82 -10.90
N SER A 27 3.49 -12.95 -10.26
CA SER A 27 2.12 -12.63 -10.67
C SER A 27 2.11 -11.26 -11.33
N PRO A 28 1.25 -11.02 -12.35
CA PRO A 28 0.95 -9.65 -12.74
C PRO A 28 0.53 -8.90 -11.48
N LEU A 29 1.01 -7.66 -11.34
CA LEU A 29 0.38 -6.75 -10.39
C LEU A 29 -1.06 -6.61 -10.85
N GLU A 30 -1.99 -7.14 -10.06
CA GLU A 30 -3.34 -6.61 -10.13
C GLU A 30 -3.20 -5.11 -9.88
N PRO A 31 -3.93 -4.26 -10.62
CA PRO A 31 -4.07 -2.89 -10.16
C PRO A 31 -4.55 -3.02 -8.72
N MET A 32 -3.64 -2.73 -7.79
CA MET A 32 -4.00 -2.49 -6.42
C MET A 32 -5.20 -1.55 -6.55
N PRO A 33 -6.27 -1.69 -5.75
CA PRO A 33 -6.96 -0.48 -5.42
C PRO A 33 -5.82 0.42 -4.94
N LEU A 34 -5.44 1.39 -5.78
CA LEU A 34 -5.00 2.65 -5.24
C LEU A 34 -5.99 2.83 -4.10
N GLU A 35 -5.49 3.10 -2.92
CA GLU A 35 -6.24 4.07 -2.13
C GLU A 35 -6.26 5.32 -3.05
N LEU A 36 -7.13 5.28 -4.08
CA LEU A 36 -7.84 6.38 -4.69
C LEU A 36 -8.36 6.96 -3.42
N ASP A 37 -7.63 7.93 -2.85
CA ASP A 37 -7.90 8.58 -1.58
C ASP A 37 -9.37 8.37 -1.34
N THR A 38 -9.72 7.27 -0.64
CA THR A 38 -11.10 6.79 -0.73
C THR A 38 -11.75 7.86 0.04
N TYR A 39 -12.38 8.79 -0.67
CA TYR A 39 -12.81 10.08 -0.17
C TYR A 39 -13.72 9.70 0.96
N ASP A 40 -13.12 9.58 2.15
CA ASP A 40 -13.79 9.17 3.34
C ASP A 40 -14.40 10.50 3.72
N PRO A 41 -15.73 10.66 3.59
CA PRO A 41 -16.36 11.90 3.99
C PRO A 41 -16.19 12.12 5.50
N ARG A 42 -15.68 11.12 6.24
CA ARG A 42 -15.21 11.31 7.60
C ARG A 42 -13.99 12.21 7.54
N GLU A 43 -14.09 13.34 8.23
CA GLU A 43 -12.95 14.19 8.51
C GLU A 43 -11.77 13.31 8.94
N PRO A 44 -10.56 13.55 8.40
CA PRO A 44 -9.40 12.79 8.81
C PRO A 44 -9.36 12.81 10.33
N LEU A 45 -9.10 11.66 10.94
CA LEU A 45 -9.00 11.51 12.40
C LEU A 45 -7.73 12.22 12.90
N VAL A 46 -7.70 13.54 12.72
CA VAL A 46 -6.66 14.45 13.16
C VAL A 46 -7.03 14.82 14.58
N VAL A 47 -6.21 14.37 15.51
CA VAL A 47 -6.29 14.79 16.90
C VAL A 47 -5.35 15.98 17.05
N ASP A 48 -5.89 17.12 17.46
CA ASP A 48 -5.08 18.21 17.99
C ASP A 48 -4.62 17.82 19.41
N TRP A 49 -3.33 17.52 19.53
CA TRP A 49 -2.75 17.10 20.80
C TRP A 49 -2.66 18.24 21.81
N ASP A 50 -2.54 19.48 21.35
CA ASP A 50 -2.45 20.65 22.23
C ASP A 50 -3.82 20.91 22.88
N GLU A 51 -4.91 20.81 22.09
CA GLU A 51 -6.28 20.94 22.58
C GLU A 51 -6.64 19.79 23.55
N LEU A 52 -6.36 18.54 23.16
CA LEU A 52 -6.67 17.37 23.98
C LEU A 52 -5.93 17.40 25.32
N ASP A 53 -4.66 17.79 25.33
CA ASP A 53 -3.91 17.88 26.58
C ASP A 53 -4.40 19.04 27.44
N LEU A 54 -4.79 20.18 26.86
CA LEU A 54 -5.40 21.28 27.59
C LEU A 54 -6.70 20.86 28.28
N GLU A 55 -7.60 20.16 27.59
CA GLU A 55 -8.84 19.61 28.17
C GLU A 55 -8.54 18.69 29.36
N ARG A 56 -7.55 17.79 29.22
CA ARG A 56 -7.13 16.89 30.29
C ARG A 56 -6.59 17.65 31.50
N TYR A 57 -5.78 18.68 31.29
CA TYR A 57 -5.28 19.53 32.37
C TYR A 57 -6.40 20.24 33.11
N LEU A 58 -7.37 20.81 32.39
CA LEU A 58 -8.52 21.49 32.99
C LEU A 58 -9.41 20.52 33.78
N ALA A 59 -9.64 19.31 33.26
CA ALA A 59 -10.41 18.27 33.94
C ALA A 59 -9.73 17.74 35.21
N MET A 60 -8.41 17.83 35.33
CA MET A 60 -7.67 17.47 36.55
C MET A 60 -7.62 18.60 37.59
N CYS A 61 -7.84 19.86 37.18
CA CYS A 61 -7.75 21.04 38.05
C CYS A 61 -9.11 21.54 38.57
N GLY A 62 -10.22 20.92 38.16
CA GLY A 62 -11.59 21.18 38.64
C GLY A 62 -12.05 20.15 39.66
#